data_AF-A0A959ZRD1-F1
#
_entry.id   AF-A0A959ZRD1-F1
#
_cell.length_a   1.000
_cell.length_b   1.000
_cell.length_c   1.000
_cell.angle_alpha   90.00
_cell.angle_beta   90.00
_cell.angle_gamma   90.00
#
_symmetry.space_group_name_H-M   'P 1'
#
loop_
_entity.id
_entity.type
_entity.pdbx_description
1 polymer ?
#
loop_
_entity_poly.entity_id
_entity_poly.type
_entity_poly.pdbx_seq_one_letter_code
_entity_poly.pdbx_strand_id
1 'polypeptide(L)'
;MARHTDKSTSRFREPPDPRFWRLNRSIDFDRHLAPYDVAQSRAHARALNRIGVIADDEIKVIDEGLAAIAGELEAGGFEFEAGDEDIHMAVERRLGALIGELAGKLHTGRSRNDQVATDICMAVMDASDRAGERIAGAMRELLKLAETHRDWTMPGYTHLQRAQPVYLGHHLLSWFWMLSRDFDRFAAARKAAAVMPLGAGALAGVNWEIDRRAVAADLGFDSVTVNSLDSTSNRDMVLDYLSAGSICLTHLSR
;
A
#
# COMPACT_ATOMS: atom_id res chain seq x y z
N MET A 1 6.44 8.23 33.21
CA MET A 1 5.20 7.54 33.65
C MET A 1 4.19 7.67 32.54
N ALA A 2 4.07 6.63 31.71
CA ALA A 2 3.16 6.61 30.57
C ALA A 2 1.71 6.71 31.08
N ARG A 3 0.96 7.72 30.62
CA ARG A 3 -0.50 7.73 30.76
C ARG A 3 -1.03 6.75 29.72
N HIS A 4 -1.03 5.48 30.08
CA HIS A 4 -1.60 4.42 29.27
C HIS A 4 -3.13 4.45 29.44
N THR A 5 -3.78 4.53 28.27
CA THR A 5 -5.18 4.19 27.98
C THR A 5 -6.26 4.86 28.82
N ASP A 6 -7.06 5.69 28.15
CA ASP A 6 -8.40 6.02 28.64
C ASP A 6 -9.14 4.69 28.94
N LYS A 7 -9.53 4.51 30.20
CA LYS A 7 -10.04 3.24 30.76
C LYS A 7 -11.39 2.82 30.19
N SER A 8 -12.01 3.64 29.35
CA SER A 8 -13.40 3.46 28.93
C SER A 8 -13.59 2.41 27.81
N THR A 9 -12.54 2.02 27.08
CA THR A 9 -12.65 1.14 25.88
C THR A 9 -11.84 -0.16 25.92
N SER A 10 -10.91 -0.32 26.86
CA SER A 10 -10.12 -1.57 26.97
C SER A 10 -10.91 -2.70 27.60
N ARG A 11 -10.98 -3.86 26.93
CA ARG A 11 -11.55 -5.09 27.50
C ARG A 11 -10.70 -5.67 28.65
N PHE A 12 -9.45 -5.26 28.77
CA PHE A 12 -8.49 -5.77 29.76
C PHE A 12 -8.33 -4.81 30.95
N ARG A 13 -8.21 -5.39 32.16
CA ARG A 13 -8.08 -4.65 33.43
C ARG A 13 -6.64 -4.24 33.75
N GLU A 14 -5.66 -4.98 33.22
CA GLU A 14 -4.23 -4.77 33.43
C GLU A 14 -3.57 -4.37 32.11
N PRO A 15 -2.50 -3.56 32.16
CA PRO A 15 -1.73 -3.23 30.97
C PRO A 15 -1.02 -4.47 30.41
N PRO A 16 -0.74 -4.51 29.09
CA PRO A 16 0.01 -5.62 28.48
C PRO A 16 1.42 -5.74 29.06
N ASP A 17 1.95 -6.96 29.13
CA ASP A 17 3.37 -7.19 29.45
C ASP A 17 4.25 -6.39 28.47
N PRO A 18 5.28 -5.65 28.94
CA PRO A 18 6.12 -4.84 28.06
C PRO A 18 6.82 -5.61 26.94
N ARG A 19 7.09 -6.92 27.13
CA ARG A 19 7.66 -7.78 26.09
C ARG A 19 6.63 -8.09 25.02
N PHE A 20 5.39 -8.36 25.42
CA PHE A 20 4.28 -8.57 24.48
C PHE A 20 4.00 -7.29 23.70
N TRP A 21 3.98 -6.13 24.35
CA TRP A 21 3.82 -4.84 23.67
C TRP A 21 4.86 -4.61 22.57
N ARG A 22 6.15 -4.87 22.85
CA ARG A 22 7.21 -4.74 21.85
C ARG A 22 7.09 -5.75 20.70
N LEU A 23 6.55 -6.94 20.96
CA LEU A 23 6.36 -7.96 19.92
C LEU A 23 5.16 -7.66 19.03
N ASN A 24 4.09 -7.11 19.60
CA ASN A 24 2.82 -6.90 18.91
C ASN A 24 2.78 -5.58 18.10
N ARG A 25 3.43 -4.51 18.61
CA ARG A 25 3.41 -3.21 17.94
C ARG A 25 4.05 -3.28 16.55
N SER A 26 3.38 -2.66 15.56
CA SER A 26 3.83 -2.59 14.16
C SER A 26 4.25 -1.21 13.71
N ILE A 27 3.99 -0.16 14.51
CA ILE A 27 4.25 1.25 14.15
C ILE A 27 5.68 1.54 13.66
N ASP A 28 6.67 0.80 14.16
CA ASP A 28 8.07 0.99 13.79
C ASP A 28 8.32 0.69 12.30
N PHE A 29 7.47 -0.11 11.64
CA PHE A 29 7.56 -0.43 10.22
C PHE A 29 6.32 -0.06 9.40
N ASP A 30 5.11 -0.18 9.95
CA ASP A 30 3.86 0.06 9.22
C ASP A 30 3.54 1.55 8.99
N ARG A 31 4.28 2.47 9.63
CA ARG A 31 4.16 3.93 9.41
C ARG A 31 4.29 4.37 7.95
N HIS A 32 4.88 3.55 7.10
CA HIS A 32 4.94 3.81 5.65
C HIS A 32 3.58 3.68 4.95
N LEU A 33 2.60 3.05 5.62
CA LEU A 33 1.22 2.95 5.13
C LEU A 33 0.39 4.22 5.43
N ALA A 34 0.91 5.17 6.20
CA ALA A 34 0.19 6.36 6.62
C ALA A 34 -0.49 7.15 5.46
N PRO A 35 0.16 7.36 4.31
CA PRO A 35 -0.49 8.05 3.18
C PRO A 35 -1.73 7.30 2.67
N TYR A 36 -1.68 5.96 2.67
CA TYR A 36 -2.80 5.12 2.25
C TYR A 36 -3.91 5.12 3.30
N ASP A 37 -3.55 5.00 4.60
CA ASP A 37 -4.52 4.99 5.69
C ASP A 37 -5.34 6.29 5.74
N VAL A 38 -4.66 7.43 5.57
CA VAL A 38 -5.30 8.74 5.50
C VAL A 38 -6.20 8.84 4.26
N ALA A 39 -5.72 8.40 3.09
CA ALA A 39 -6.51 8.45 1.85
C ALA A 39 -7.78 7.58 1.94
N GLN A 40 -7.66 6.33 2.40
CA GLN A 40 -8.83 5.45 2.58
C GLN A 40 -9.77 5.96 3.68
N SER A 41 -9.23 6.59 4.73
CA SER A 41 -10.04 7.19 5.79
C SER A 41 -10.88 8.34 5.26
N ARG A 42 -10.33 9.20 4.39
CA ARG A 42 -11.12 10.26 3.73
C ARG A 42 -12.21 9.68 2.84
N ALA A 43 -11.91 8.63 2.07
CA ALA A 43 -12.92 7.98 1.22
C ALA A 43 -14.02 7.29 2.04
N HIS A 44 -13.66 6.63 3.15
CA HIS A 44 -14.59 6.03 4.08
C HIS A 44 -15.48 7.06 4.76
N ALA A 45 -14.92 8.20 5.20
CA ALA A 45 -15.69 9.30 5.77
C ALA A 45 -16.75 9.82 4.78
N ARG A 46 -16.38 10.00 3.51
CA ARG A 46 -17.33 10.38 2.44
C ARG A 46 -18.42 9.32 2.26
N ALA A 47 -18.08 8.04 2.34
CA ALA A 47 -19.05 6.97 2.23
C ALA A 47 -20.05 6.95 3.40
N LEU A 48 -19.58 7.17 4.63
CA LEU A 48 -20.41 7.32 5.82
C LEU A 48 -21.30 8.55 5.76
N ASN A 49 -20.82 9.65 5.16
CA ASN A 49 -21.66 10.84 4.94
C ASN A 49 -22.80 10.58 3.96
N ARG A 50 -22.56 9.86 2.86
CA ARG A 50 -23.61 9.50 1.89
C ARG A 50 -24.77 8.70 2.49
N ILE A 51 -24.52 7.95 3.57
CA ILE A 51 -25.54 7.16 4.28
C ILE A 51 -26.05 7.85 5.57
N GLY A 52 -25.67 9.11 5.80
CA GLY A 52 -26.16 9.91 6.93
C GLY A 52 -25.57 9.60 8.30
N VAL A 53 -24.48 8.82 8.37
CA VAL A 53 -23.76 8.57 9.65
C VAL A 53 -22.93 9.79 10.06
N ILE A 54 -22.33 10.44 9.07
CA ILE A 54 -21.58 11.70 9.23
C ILE A 54 -22.40 12.80 8.56
N ALA A 55 -22.69 13.88 9.29
CA ALA A 55 -23.43 15.02 8.74
C ALA A 55 -22.58 15.86 7.77
N ASP A 56 -23.23 16.69 6.94
CA ASP A 56 -22.56 17.47 5.90
C ASP A 56 -21.61 18.55 6.46
N ASP A 57 -21.90 19.05 7.66
CA ASP A 57 -21.01 19.96 8.39
C ASP A 57 -19.84 19.20 9.05
N GLU A 58 -20.07 17.97 9.51
CA GLU A 58 -19.07 17.11 10.13
C GLU A 58 -18.02 16.58 9.13
N ILE A 59 -18.44 16.22 7.91
CA ILE A 59 -17.51 15.65 6.92
C ILE A 59 -16.39 16.62 6.55
N LYS A 60 -16.69 17.92 6.50
CA LYS A 60 -15.70 18.96 6.23
C LYS A 60 -14.63 18.99 7.33
N VAL A 61 -15.05 18.92 8.59
CA VAL A 61 -14.14 18.93 9.75
C VAL A 61 -13.24 17.69 9.74
N ILE A 62 -13.79 16.52 9.42
CA ILE A 62 -13.02 15.27 9.30
C ILE A 62 -12.02 15.35 8.15
N ASP A 63 -12.44 15.84 6.98
CA ASP A 63 -11.59 15.95 5.80
C ASP A 63 -10.42 16.93 6.02
N GLU A 64 -10.68 18.08 6.63
CA GLU A 64 -9.66 19.06 7.00
C GLU A 64 -8.68 18.49 8.05
N GLY A 65 -9.19 17.76 9.05
CA GLY A 65 -8.35 17.09 10.05
C GLY A 65 -7.43 16.03 9.43
N LEU A 66 -7.96 15.18 8.55
CA LEU A 66 -7.18 14.18 7.83
C LEU A 66 -6.18 14.81 6.86
N ALA A 67 -6.54 15.93 6.21
CA ALA A 67 -5.62 16.68 5.35
C ALA A 67 -4.46 17.31 6.15
N ALA A 68 -4.73 17.83 7.35
CA ALA A 68 -3.68 18.33 8.24
C ALA A 68 -2.71 17.21 8.65
N ILE A 69 -3.24 16.02 8.98
CA ILE A 69 -2.42 14.84 9.29
C ILE A 69 -1.54 14.42 8.11
N ALA A 70 -2.09 14.40 6.89
CA ALA A 70 -1.30 14.14 5.68
C ALA A 70 -0.14 15.13 5.55
N GLY A 71 -0.40 16.43 5.73
CA GLY A 71 0.64 17.46 5.69
C GLY A 71 1.71 17.30 6.77
N GLU A 72 1.33 16.91 7.98
CA GLU A 72 2.27 16.60 9.07
C GLU A 72 3.17 15.41 8.74
N LEU A 73 2.60 14.35 8.14
CA LEU A 73 3.34 13.16 7.71
C LEU A 73 4.33 13.50 6.59
N GLU A 74 3.89 14.24 5.57
CA GLU A 74 4.71 14.67 4.44
C GLU A 74 5.86 15.58 4.87
N ALA A 75 5.61 16.51 5.80
CA ALA A 75 6.63 17.41 6.33
C ALA A 75 7.57 16.73 7.34
N GLY A 76 7.31 15.48 7.74
CA GLY A 76 8.04 14.78 8.80
C GLY A 76 7.81 15.35 10.20
N GLY A 77 6.73 16.12 10.40
CA GLY A 77 6.34 16.74 11.66
C GLY A 77 5.36 15.92 12.49
N PHE A 78 4.87 14.78 11.98
CA PHE A 78 3.97 13.90 12.72
C PHE A 78 4.69 13.25 13.92
N GLU A 79 4.20 13.50 15.13
CA GLU A 79 4.73 12.90 16.36
C GLU A 79 4.07 11.55 16.64
N PHE A 80 4.83 10.48 16.43
CA PHE A 80 4.47 9.12 16.86
C PHE A 80 4.67 8.98 18.37
N GLU A 81 3.66 8.50 19.07
CA GLU A 81 3.69 8.32 20.52
C GLU A 81 4.05 6.89 20.91
N ALA A 82 4.61 6.71 22.11
CA ALA A 82 4.93 5.38 22.64
C ALA A 82 3.70 4.46 22.80
N GLY A 83 2.51 5.06 22.89
CA GLY A 83 1.23 4.36 22.96
C GLY A 83 0.65 3.96 21.60
N ASP A 84 1.24 4.39 20.50
CA ASP A 84 0.81 3.98 19.16
C ASP A 84 1.28 2.53 18.91
N GLU A 85 0.30 1.62 18.78
CA GLU A 85 0.55 0.21 18.45
C GLU A 85 0.85 0.07 16.96
N ASP A 86 0.00 0.68 16.13
CA ASP A 86 0.01 0.62 14.67
C ASP A 86 -0.27 2.02 14.08
N ILE A 87 -0.05 2.18 12.77
CA ILE A 87 -0.24 3.46 12.09
C ILE A 87 -1.68 3.99 12.17
N HIS A 88 -2.66 3.10 12.11
CA HIS A 88 -4.06 3.47 12.10
C HIS A 88 -4.48 4.03 13.47
N MET A 89 -3.96 3.47 14.58
CA MET A 89 -4.11 4.03 15.92
C MET A 89 -3.46 5.40 16.04
N ALA A 90 -2.28 5.59 15.45
CA ALA A 90 -1.61 6.89 15.43
C ALA A 90 -2.45 7.94 14.70
N VAL A 91 -3.00 7.61 13.53
CA VAL A 91 -3.89 8.50 12.75
C VAL A 91 -5.19 8.77 13.52
N GLU A 92 -5.83 7.76 14.09
CA GLU A 92 -7.05 7.90 14.90
C GLU A 92 -6.80 8.79 16.14
N ARG A 93 -5.70 8.58 16.87
CA ARG A 93 -5.28 9.43 18.01
C ARG A 93 -5.09 10.86 17.57
N ARG A 94 -4.32 11.08 16.50
CA ARG A 94 -4.01 12.43 16.02
C ARG A 94 -5.29 13.14 15.56
N LEU A 95 -6.18 12.44 14.86
CA LEU A 95 -7.46 12.99 14.44
C LEU A 95 -8.33 13.34 15.65
N GLY A 96 -8.41 12.48 16.66
CA GLY A 96 -9.11 12.77 17.92
C GLY A 96 -8.56 14.01 18.65
N ALA A 97 -7.25 14.23 18.62
CA ALA A 97 -6.65 15.43 19.18
C ALA A 97 -7.01 16.72 18.41
N LEU A 98 -7.30 16.62 17.11
CA LEU A 98 -7.66 17.75 16.26
C LEU A 98 -9.16 18.07 16.31
N ILE A 99 -10.03 17.06 16.32
CA ILE A 99 -11.48 17.23 16.11
C ILE A 99 -12.35 16.62 17.22
N GLY A 100 -11.74 16.10 18.29
CA GLY A 100 -12.45 15.56 19.45
C GLY A 100 -13.22 14.27 19.15
N GLU A 101 -14.39 14.12 19.80
CA GLU A 101 -15.22 12.90 19.73
C GLU A 101 -15.70 12.56 18.32
N LEU A 102 -15.75 13.56 17.41
CA LEU A 102 -16.14 13.36 16.02
C LEU A 102 -15.26 12.33 15.30
N ALA A 103 -13.97 12.25 15.67
CA ALA A 103 -13.05 11.25 15.12
C ALA A 103 -13.55 9.80 15.33
N GLY A 104 -14.27 9.54 16.42
CA GLY A 104 -14.81 8.22 16.74
C GLY A 104 -15.84 7.72 15.73
N LYS A 105 -16.54 8.62 15.01
CA LYS A 105 -17.50 8.23 13.97
C LYS A 105 -16.82 7.52 12.79
N LEU A 106 -15.56 7.82 12.52
CA LEU A 106 -14.80 7.29 11.37
C LEU A 106 -14.62 5.77 11.42
N HIS A 107 -14.61 5.16 12.61
CA HIS A 107 -14.50 3.71 12.76
C HIS A 107 -15.83 2.97 12.51
N THR A 108 -16.94 3.70 12.32
CA THR A 108 -18.24 3.09 12.05
C THR A 108 -18.21 2.30 10.75
N GLY A 109 -18.68 1.04 10.79
CA GLY A 109 -18.74 0.20 9.60
C GLY A 109 -17.37 -0.12 9.00
N ARG A 110 -16.32 -0.19 9.81
CA ARG A 110 -14.96 -0.54 9.41
C ARG A 110 -14.32 -1.44 10.46
N SER A 111 -13.32 -2.23 10.07
CA SER A 111 -12.47 -2.98 10.97
C SER A 111 -11.01 -2.71 10.65
N ARG A 112 -10.11 -2.96 11.59
CA ARG A 112 -8.68 -2.94 11.29
C ARG A 112 -8.31 -3.96 10.21
N ASN A 113 -9.04 -5.08 10.09
CA ASN A 113 -8.74 -6.15 9.13
C ASN A 113 -8.94 -5.72 7.67
N ASP A 114 -10.08 -5.11 7.33
CA ASP A 114 -10.34 -4.65 5.97
C ASP A 114 -9.65 -3.32 5.68
N GLN A 115 -9.42 -2.49 6.69
CA GLN A 115 -8.60 -1.28 6.61
C GLN A 115 -7.15 -1.62 6.21
N VAL A 116 -6.44 -2.45 6.98
CA VAL A 116 -5.04 -2.78 6.67
C VAL A 116 -4.91 -3.56 5.34
N ALA A 117 -5.89 -4.40 5.00
CA ALA A 117 -5.91 -5.09 3.71
C ALA A 117 -5.99 -4.08 2.56
N THR A 118 -6.79 -3.03 2.72
CA THR A 118 -6.93 -1.95 1.72
C THR A 118 -5.64 -1.14 1.61
N ASP A 119 -4.99 -0.78 2.72
CA ASP A 119 -3.70 -0.09 2.71
C ASP A 119 -2.62 -0.89 1.99
N ILE A 120 -2.54 -2.20 2.25
CA ILE A 120 -1.57 -3.07 1.60
C ILE A 120 -1.83 -3.14 0.10
N CYS A 121 -3.09 -3.25 -0.34
CA CYS A 121 -3.41 -3.23 -1.77
C CYS A 121 -2.97 -1.92 -2.43
N MET A 122 -3.28 -0.77 -1.82
CA MET A 122 -2.85 0.54 -2.32
C MET A 122 -1.32 0.66 -2.37
N ALA A 123 -0.62 0.16 -1.35
CA ALA A 123 0.83 0.14 -1.31
C ALA A 123 1.44 -0.76 -2.40
N VAL A 124 0.84 -1.93 -2.68
CA VAL A 124 1.29 -2.80 -3.77
C VAL A 124 1.03 -2.15 -5.13
N MET A 125 -0.10 -1.47 -5.32
CA MET A 125 -0.37 -0.72 -6.55
C MET A 125 0.70 0.35 -6.80
N ASP A 126 0.97 1.23 -5.82
CA ASP A 126 2.03 2.25 -5.92
C ASP A 126 3.41 1.65 -6.17
N ALA A 127 3.78 0.62 -5.39
CA ALA A 127 5.08 -0.03 -5.52
C ALA A 127 5.27 -0.66 -6.90
N SER A 128 4.21 -1.24 -7.46
CA SER A 128 4.21 -1.86 -8.79
C SER A 128 4.34 -0.81 -9.89
N ASP A 129 3.62 0.32 -9.78
CA ASP A 129 3.71 1.42 -10.73
C ASP A 129 5.13 2.00 -10.74
N ARG A 130 5.70 2.28 -9.56
CA ARG A 130 7.08 2.77 -9.42
C ARG A 130 8.13 1.79 -9.94
N ALA A 131 7.92 0.49 -9.74
CA ALA A 131 8.80 -0.53 -10.31
C ALA A 131 8.73 -0.53 -11.84
N GLY A 132 7.51 -0.47 -12.40
CA GLY A 132 7.28 -0.35 -13.84
C GLY A 132 7.97 0.88 -14.45
N GLU A 133 7.85 2.05 -13.83
CA GLU A 133 8.51 3.28 -14.28
C GLU A 133 10.04 3.15 -14.31
N ARG A 134 10.64 2.57 -13.27
CA ARG A 134 12.10 2.36 -13.17
C ARG A 134 12.59 1.37 -14.22
N ILE A 135 11.85 0.28 -14.41
CA ILE A 135 12.14 -0.73 -15.44
C ILE A 135 12.06 -0.11 -16.83
N ALA A 136 11.00 0.64 -17.13
CA ALA A 136 10.87 1.36 -18.40
C ALA A 136 12.00 2.40 -18.60
N GLY A 137 12.46 3.04 -17.53
CA GLY A 137 13.66 3.88 -17.53
C GLY A 137 14.91 3.12 -17.97
N ALA A 138 15.22 2.00 -17.31
CA ALA A 138 16.37 1.15 -17.65
C ALA A 138 16.29 0.60 -19.08
N MET A 139 15.10 0.18 -19.52
CA MET A 139 14.86 -0.28 -20.89
C MET A 139 15.17 0.81 -21.92
N ARG A 140 14.77 2.07 -21.68
CA ARG A 140 15.09 3.20 -22.57
C ARG A 140 16.59 3.44 -22.68
N GLU A 141 17.33 3.36 -21.57
CA GLU A 141 18.79 3.54 -21.60
C GLU A 141 19.51 2.37 -22.29
N LEU A 142 19.07 1.13 -22.07
CA LEU A 142 19.59 -0.04 -22.80
C LEU A 142 19.37 0.10 -24.30
N LEU A 143 18.19 0.57 -24.72
CA LEU A 143 17.89 0.80 -26.14
C LEU A 143 18.82 1.85 -26.75
N LYS A 144 19.00 3.01 -26.08
CA LYS A 144 19.92 4.07 -26.55
C LYS A 144 21.35 3.56 -26.70
N LEU A 145 21.84 2.80 -25.72
CA LEU A 145 23.18 2.21 -25.78
C LEU A 145 23.28 1.18 -26.91
N ALA A 146 22.24 0.36 -27.09
CA ALA A 146 22.19 -0.61 -28.16
C ALA A 146 22.20 0.03 -29.56
N GLU A 147 21.51 1.16 -29.73
CA GLU A 147 21.53 1.95 -30.97
C GLU A 147 22.89 2.60 -31.21
N THR A 148 23.49 3.19 -30.16
CA THR A 148 24.82 3.84 -30.23
C THR A 148 25.92 2.85 -30.62
N HIS A 149 25.83 1.60 -30.12
CA HIS A 149 26.81 0.55 -30.33
C HIS A 149 26.31 -0.57 -31.26
N ARG A 150 25.38 -0.26 -32.17
CA ARG A 150 24.71 -1.25 -33.03
C ARG A 150 25.67 -2.08 -33.90
N ASP A 151 26.77 -1.48 -34.35
CA ASP A 151 27.73 -2.09 -35.27
C ASP A 151 29.03 -2.53 -34.57
N TRP A 152 29.11 -2.43 -33.24
CA TRP A 152 30.28 -2.87 -32.48
C TRP A 152 30.27 -4.38 -32.31
N THR A 153 31.25 -5.07 -32.89
CA THR A 153 31.39 -6.52 -32.77
C THR A 153 32.08 -6.92 -31.46
N MET A 154 31.61 -7.98 -30.82
CA MET A 154 32.22 -8.61 -29.65
C MET A 154 32.10 -10.14 -29.75
N PRO A 155 32.94 -10.93 -29.05
CA PRO A 155 32.70 -12.36 -28.94
C PRO A 155 31.42 -12.63 -28.13
N GLY A 156 30.54 -13.49 -28.65
CA GLY A 156 29.49 -14.11 -27.88
C GLY A 156 30.04 -15.27 -27.04
N TYR A 157 29.39 -15.58 -25.92
CA TYR A 157 29.87 -16.58 -24.96
C TYR A 157 28.83 -17.65 -24.67
N THR A 158 29.27 -18.91 -24.66
CA THR A 158 28.56 -20.04 -24.07
C THR A 158 29.53 -20.78 -23.16
N HIS A 159 29.11 -21.15 -21.94
CA HIS A 159 30.03 -21.69 -20.91
C HIS A 159 31.27 -20.80 -20.65
N LEU A 160 31.13 -19.48 -20.80
CA LEU A 160 32.23 -18.51 -20.76
C LEU A 160 33.36 -18.76 -21.79
N GLN A 161 33.10 -19.58 -22.81
CA GLN A 161 33.97 -19.78 -23.96
C GLN A 161 33.49 -18.96 -25.14
N ARG A 162 34.43 -18.44 -25.93
CA ARG A 162 34.12 -17.68 -27.16
C ARG A 162 33.42 -18.61 -28.14
N ALA A 163 32.21 -18.25 -28.54
CA ALA A 163 31.39 -18.98 -29.50
C ALA A 163 31.43 -18.26 -30.85
N GLN A 164 30.37 -17.51 -31.17
CA GLN A 164 30.24 -16.75 -32.42
C GLN A 164 30.39 -15.24 -32.15
N PRO A 165 30.86 -14.44 -33.11
CA PRO A 165 30.76 -12.99 -33.02
C PRO A 165 29.30 -12.54 -32.91
N VAL A 166 29.05 -11.54 -32.06
CA VAL A 166 27.75 -10.87 -31.90
C VAL A 166 27.96 -9.35 -31.90
N TYR A 167 26.87 -8.58 -32.03
CA TYR A 167 26.93 -7.13 -31.81
C TYR A 167 26.71 -6.78 -30.34
N LEU A 168 27.42 -5.77 -29.83
CA LEU A 168 27.21 -5.25 -28.48
C LEU A 168 25.76 -4.79 -28.28
N GLY A 169 25.16 -4.14 -29.28
CA GLY A 169 23.74 -3.80 -29.24
C GLY A 169 22.82 -5.02 -29.10
N HIS A 170 23.12 -6.13 -29.77
CA HIS A 170 22.36 -7.38 -29.60
C HIS A 170 22.50 -7.95 -28.18
N HIS A 171 23.70 -7.88 -27.60
CA HIS A 171 23.96 -8.30 -26.24
C HIS A 171 23.19 -7.44 -25.22
N LEU A 172 23.24 -6.11 -25.33
CA LEU A 172 22.51 -5.19 -24.46
C LEU A 172 20.99 -5.38 -24.52
N LEU A 173 20.45 -5.60 -25.72
CA LEU A 173 19.02 -5.87 -25.89
C LEU A 173 18.57 -7.18 -25.24
N SER A 174 19.49 -8.10 -24.90
CA SER A 174 19.11 -9.29 -24.14
C SER A 174 18.58 -8.94 -22.74
N TRP A 175 19.16 -7.93 -22.05
CA TRP A 175 18.61 -7.40 -20.79
C TRP A 175 17.33 -6.61 -21.01
N PHE A 176 17.22 -5.86 -22.12
CA PHE A 176 15.98 -5.16 -22.48
C PHE A 176 14.79 -6.13 -22.51
N TRP A 177 14.96 -7.29 -23.17
CA TRP A 177 13.89 -8.28 -23.27
C TRP A 177 13.62 -9.02 -21.94
N MET A 178 14.62 -9.16 -21.07
CA MET A 178 14.40 -9.64 -19.69
C MET A 178 13.51 -8.67 -18.92
N LEU A 179 13.90 -7.38 -18.91
CA LEU A 179 13.19 -6.31 -18.23
C LEU A 179 11.79 -6.05 -18.80
N SER A 180 11.58 -6.22 -20.11
CA SER A 180 10.25 -6.12 -20.71
C SER A 180 9.27 -7.12 -20.11
N ARG A 181 9.71 -8.36 -19.84
CA ARG A 181 8.84 -9.34 -19.17
C ARG A 181 8.62 -9.00 -17.70
N ASP A 182 9.60 -8.38 -17.06
CA ASP A 182 9.45 -7.95 -15.66
C ASP A 182 8.47 -6.79 -15.54
N PHE A 183 8.49 -5.85 -16.50
CA PHE A 183 7.49 -4.79 -16.62
C PHE A 183 6.07 -5.38 -16.65
N ASP A 184 5.83 -6.38 -17.50
CA ASP A 184 4.53 -7.06 -17.59
C ASP A 184 4.14 -7.77 -16.28
N ARG A 185 5.11 -8.34 -15.56
CA ARG A 185 4.87 -8.98 -14.25
C ARG A 185 4.45 -7.97 -13.19
N PHE A 186 5.10 -6.81 -13.11
CA PHE A 186 4.69 -5.76 -12.18
C PHE A 186 3.32 -5.18 -12.55
N ALA A 187 3.02 -5.03 -13.85
CA ALA A 187 1.68 -4.64 -14.29
C ALA A 187 0.61 -5.67 -13.88
N ALA A 188 0.92 -6.97 -13.94
CA ALA A 188 0.02 -8.02 -13.47
C ALA A 188 -0.17 -7.98 -11.95
N ALA A 189 0.90 -7.80 -11.16
CA ALA A 189 0.82 -7.68 -9.71
C ALA A 189 0.00 -6.45 -9.28
N ARG A 190 0.20 -5.31 -9.97
CA ARG A 190 -0.65 -4.12 -9.79
C ARG A 190 -2.12 -4.43 -10.01
N LYS A 191 -2.43 -5.14 -11.10
CA LYS A 191 -3.82 -5.49 -11.45
C LYS A 191 -4.44 -6.40 -10.40
N ALA A 192 -3.68 -7.36 -9.86
CA ALA A 192 -4.13 -8.23 -8.78
C ALA A 192 -4.44 -7.43 -7.50
N ALA A 193 -3.64 -6.41 -7.18
CA ALA A 193 -3.87 -5.51 -6.05
C ALA A 193 -5.04 -4.53 -6.25
N ALA A 194 -5.47 -4.28 -7.50
CA ALA A 194 -6.53 -3.31 -7.84
C ALA A 194 -7.97 -3.80 -7.58
N VAL A 195 -8.16 -4.70 -6.59
CA VAL A 195 -9.48 -5.18 -6.13
C VAL A 195 -9.67 -4.79 -4.66
N MET A 196 -10.60 -3.86 -4.39
CA MET A 196 -10.72 -3.20 -3.08
C MET A 196 -11.33 -4.11 -2.00
N PRO A 197 -10.66 -4.31 -0.84
CA PRO A 197 -11.18 -5.07 0.30
C PRO A 197 -12.19 -4.32 1.18
N LEU A 198 -12.05 -3.01 1.35
CA LEU A 198 -12.82 -2.20 2.31
C LEU A 198 -14.34 -2.45 2.25
N GLY A 199 -14.98 -2.55 3.41
CA GLY A 199 -16.39 -2.91 3.58
C GLY A 199 -16.58 -4.40 3.89
N ALA A 200 -15.50 -5.18 3.99
CA ALA A 200 -15.53 -6.55 4.49
C ALA A 200 -15.63 -6.63 6.03
N GLY A 201 -15.44 -5.50 6.72
CA GLY A 201 -15.44 -5.43 8.17
C GLY A 201 -14.38 -6.35 8.76
N ALA A 202 -14.66 -6.94 9.92
CA ALA A 202 -13.72 -7.85 10.55
C ALA A 202 -13.54 -9.15 9.75
N LEU A 203 -14.61 -9.66 9.13
CA LEU A 203 -14.61 -10.90 8.33
C LEU A 203 -15.93 -11.19 7.58
N ALA A 204 -17.06 -10.64 8.04
CA ALA A 204 -18.41 -11.03 7.61
C ALA A 204 -19.15 -9.96 6.80
N GLY A 205 -18.46 -8.90 6.38
CA GLY A 205 -19.08 -7.69 5.86
C GLY A 205 -19.46 -6.72 6.98
N VAL A 206 -20.14 -5.65 6.59
CA VAL A 206 -20.59 -4.59 7.50
C VAL A 206 -22.10 -4.43 7.40
N ASN A 207 -22.77 -4.13 8.52
CA ASN A 207 -24.22 -3.94 8.58
C ASN A 207 -24.65 -2.52 8.18
N TRP A 208 -23.89 -1.89 7.28
CA TRP A 208 -24.09 -0.54 6.78
C TRP A 208 -24.18 -0.58 5.26
N GLU A 209 -25.08 0.20 4.66
CA GLU A 209 -25.26 0.27 3.20
C GLU A 209 -24.17 1.13 2.52
N ILE A 210 -22.91 0.86 2.85
CA ILE A 210 -21.74 1.52 2.26
C ILE A 210 -21.61 1.10 0.80
N ASP A 211 -21.65 2.08 -0.11
CA ASP A 211 -21.36 1.84 -1.53
C ASP A 211 -19.86 1.58 -1.73
N ARG A 212 -19.48 0.30 -1.65
CA ARG A 212 -18.10 -0.13 -1.85
C ARG A 212 -17.54 0.23 -3.23
N ARG A 213 -18.37 0.27 -4.27
CA ARG A 213 -17.91 0.60 -5.63
C ARG A 213 -17.56 2.07 -5.75
N ALA A 214 -18.33 2.94 -5.11
CA ALA A 214 -17.98 4.35 -5.02
C ALA A 214 -16.66 4.56 -4.27
N VAL A 215 -16.43 3.85 -3.16
CA VAL A 215 -15.16 3.96 -2.43
C VAL A 215 -13.99 3.43 -3.25
N ALA A 216 -14.18 2.31 -3.96
CA ALA A 216 -13.17 1.77 -4.88
C ALA A 216 -12.79 2.80 -5.96
N ALA A 217 -13.78 3.47 -6.57
CA ALA A 217 -13.53 4.52 -7.56
C ALA A 217 -12.79 5.72 -6.97
N ASP A 218 -13.19 6.19 -5.77
CA ASP A 218 -12.51 7.28 -5.05
C ASP A 218 -11.02 6.97 -4.78
N LEU A 219 -10.67 5.70 -4.58
CA LEU A 219 -9.33 5.23 -4.26
C LEU A 219 -8.55 4.67 -5.47
N GLY A 220 -9.14 4.66 -6.66
CA GLY A 220 -8.49 4.21 -7.89
C GLY A 220 -8.39 2.69 -8.07
N PHE A 221 -9.24 1.92 -7.40
CA PHE A 221 -9.37 0.48 -7.61
C PHE A 221 -10.27 0.16 -8.81
N ASP A 222 -10.01 -0.97 -9.49
CA ASP A 222 -10.78 -1.41 -10.66
C ASP A 222 -12.12 -2.05 -10.28
N SER A 223 -12.18 -2.67 -9.10
CA SER A 223 -13.36 -3.39 -8.63
C SER A 223 -13.32 -3.60 -7.11
N VAL A 224 -14.32 -4.31 -6.57
CA VAL A 224 -14.42 -4.67 -5.16
C VAL A 224 -14.33 -6.18 -5.01
N THR A 225 -13.75 -6.64 -3.90
CA THR A 225 -13.75 -8.06 -3.57
C THR A 225 -15.18 -8.58 -3.38
N VAL A 226 -15.42 -9.84 -3.74
CA VAL A 226 -16.76 -10.45 -3.73
C VAL A 226 -17.07 -11.29 -2.49
N ASN A 227 -16.06 -11.58 -1.65
CA ASN A 227 -16.19 -12.39 -0.44
C ASN A 227 -15.41 -11.77 0.72
N SER A 228 -16.05 -11.52 1.87
CA SER A 228 -15.44 -10.80 3.00
C SER A 228 -14.39 -11.60 3.77
N LEU A 229 -14.52 -12.94 3.83
CA LEU A 229 -13.52 -13.82 4.44
C LEU A 229 -12.23 -13.83 3.61
N ASP A 230 -12.38 -13.92 2.29
CA ASP A 230 -11.27 -13.77 1.36
C ASP A 230 -10.64 -12.37 1.48
N SER A 231 -11.46 -11.31 1.44
CA SER A 231 -10.99 -9.91 1.49
C SER A 231 -10.03 -9.62 2.64
N THR A 232 -10.29 -10.17 3.82
CA THR A 232 -9.52 -9.88 5.04
C THR A 232 -8.30 -10.80 5.18
N SER A 233 -8.32 -11.99 4.58
CA SER A 233 -7.27 -13.00 4.69
C SER A 233 -6.33 -13.09 3.47
N ASN A 234 -6.75 -12.61 2.31
CA ASN A 234 -5.99 -12.69 1.06
C ASN A 234 -4.68 -11.88 1.14
N ARG A 235 -3.57 -12.49 0.71
CA ARG A 235 -2.25 -11.86 0.59
C ARG A 235 -1.57 -12.16 -0.76
N ASP A 236 -2.31 -12.69 -1.73
CA ASP A 236 -1.79 -13.13 -3.02
C ASP A 236 -1.14 -11.98 -3.79
N MET A 237 -1.74 -10.79 -3.76
CA MET A 237 -1.17 -9.59 -4.41
C MET A 237 0.24 -9.23 -3.89
N VAL A 238 0.52 -9.48 -2.61
CA VAL A 238 1.86 -9.28 -2.03
C VAL A 238 2.82 -10.33 -2.56
N LEU A 239 2.38 -11.60 -2.63
CA LEU A 239 3.18 -12.69 -3.16
C LEU A 239 3.49 -12.50 -4.65
N ASP A 240 2.52 -12.04 -5.43
CA ASP A 240 2.68 -11.71 -6.84
C ASP A 240 3.74 -10.61 -7.05
N TYR A 241 3.67 -9.54 -6.25
CA TYR A 241 4.67 -8.47 -6.27
C TYR A 241 6.07 -8.97 -5.88
N LEU A 242 6.19 -9.76 -4.81
CA LEU A 242 7.48 -10.30 -4.35
C LEU A 242 8.07 -11.30 -5.36
N SER A 243 7.22 -12.09 -6.02
CA SER A 243 7.61 -13.00 -7.09
C SER A 243 8.15 -12.23 -8.30
N ALA A 244 7.42 -11.19 -8.74
CA ALA A 244 7.89 -10.28 -9.80
C ALA A 244 9.25 -9.65 -9.45
N GLY A 245 9.41 -9.18 -8.21
CA GLY A 245 10.67 -8.64 -7.72
C GLY A 245 11.82 -9.65 -7.71
N SER A 246 11.58 -10.88 -7.25
CA SER A 246 12.59 -11.93 -7.18
C SER A 246 13.10 -12.35 -8.57
N ILE A 247 12.19 -12.43 -9.55
CA ILE A 247 12.54 -12.73 -10.94
C ILE A 247 13.33 -11.58 -11.56
N CYS A 248 12.89 -10.33 -11.34
CA CYS A 248 13.60 -9.14 -11.81
C CYS A 248 15.04 -9.08 -11.24
N LEU A 249 15.20 -9.32 -9.93
CA LEU A 249 16.52 -9.40 -9.30
C LEU A 249 17.41 -10.50 -9.90
N THR A 250 16.83 -11.64 -10.30
CA THR A 250 17.56 -12.71 -10.99
C THR A 250 18.06 -12.27 -12.37
N HIS A 251 17.29 -11.46 -13.10
CA HIS A 251 17.77 -10.87 -14.36
C HIS A 251 18.87 -9.83 -14.11
N LEU A 252 18.72 -8.98 -13.09
CA LEU A 252 19.70 -7.96 -12.73
C LEU A 252 21.02 -8.53 -12.20
N SER A 253 21.03 -9.76 -11.66
CA SER A 253 22.25 -10.42 -11.18
C SER A 253 23.11 -11.04 -12.28
N ARG A 254 22.63 -11.05 -13.53
CA ARG A 254 23.35 -11.59 -14.70
C ARG A 254 24.16 -10.51 -15.38
#